data_AF-A0A1F6FFV0-F1
#
_entry.id   AF-A0A1F6FFV0-F1
#
_cell.length_a   1.000
_cell.length_b   1.000
_cell.length_c   1.000
_cell.angle_alpha   90.00
_cell.angle_beta   90.00
_cell.angle_gamma   90.00
#
_symmetry.space_group_name_H-M   'P 1'
#
loop_
_entity.id
_entity.type
_entity.pdbx_description
1 polymer ?
#
loop_
_entity_poly.entity_id
_entity_poly.type
_entity_poly.pdbx_seq_one_letter_code
_entity_poly.pdbx_strand_id
1 'polypeptide(L)'
;MRIVHLIFPFIGVTFVSLASAANDKYCATISNMAERLKCHAQIRGLPDTATWRDINRLDNEQARMRAARISGLPETASWKDISRISDEMLRQQNAKNRGLPDTASWQDIDKFDNDKKHASNQSSQETATRTQTNSENQ
;
A
#
# COMPACT_ATOMS: atom_id res chain seq x y z
N MET A 1 26.80 13.30 -17.53
CA MET A 1 25.47 13.55 -16.93
C MET A 1 24.47 12.62 -17.59
N ARG A 2 24.05 11.56 -16.90
CA ARG A 2 23.04 10.62 -17.41
C ARG A 2 21.75 10.85 -16.65
N ILE A 3 20.77 11.43 -17.34
CA ILE A 3 19.39 11.57 -16.86
C ILE A 3 18.80 10.16 -16.84
N VAL A 4 18.86 9.51 -15.68
CA VAL A 4 18.18 8.22 -15.45
C VAL A 4 16.69 8.55 -15.38
N HIS A 5 15.98 8.17 -16.43
CA HIS A 5 14.53 8.23 -16.46
C HIS A 5 13.98 7.42 -15.27
N LEU A 6 13.26 8.11 -14.39
CA LEU A 6 12.45 7.53 -13.32
C LEU A 6 11.33 6.70 -13.97
N ILE A 7 11.61 5.43 -14.26
CA ILE A 7 10.56 4.45 -14.55
C ILE A 7 10.16 3.88 -13.19
N PHE A 8 9.17 4.51 -12.57
CA PHE A 8 8.39 3.92 -11.49
C PHE A 8 7.63 2.70 -12.05
N PRO A 9 7.86 1.45 -11.60
CA PRO A 9 6.84 0.45 -11.73
C PRO A 9 5.84 0.68 -10.59
N PHE A 10 4.87 1.53 -10.85
CA PHE A 10 3.56 1.45 -10.20
C PHE A 10 3.03 0.03 -10.49
N ILE A 11 3.26 -0.93 -9.59
CA ILE A 11 2.53 -2.20 -9.60
C ILE A 11 1.14 -1.90 -9.02
N GLY A 12 0.42 -1.02 -9.71
CA GLY A 12 -1.02 -0.92 -9.65
C GLY A 12 -1.56 -1.96 -10.62
N VAL A 13 -1.59 -3.22 -10.21
CA VAL A 13 -2.38 -4.22 -10.93
C VAL A 13 -3.82 -4.05 -10.45
N THR A 14 -4.45 -2.97 -10.87
CA THR A 14 -5.91 -2.88 -10.94
C THR A 14 -6.36 -3.76 -12.10
N PHE A 15 -6.22 -5.08 -11.96
CA PHE A 15 -7.17 -5.97 -12.62
C PHE A 15 -8.43 -5.96 -11.77
N VAL A 16 -9.15 -4.84 -11.88
CA VAL A 16 -10.59 -4.88 -11.75
C VAL A 16 -11.02 -5.98 -12.71
N SER A 17 -11.57 -7.06 -12.18
CA SER A 17 -12.37 -7.98 -12.97
C SER A 17 -13.43 -7.11 -13.64
N LEU A 18 -13.22 -6.79 -14.93
CA LEU A 18 -13.95 -5.75 -15.66
C LEU A 18 -15.46 -6.03 -15.65
N ALA A 19 -15.85 -7.30 -15.47
CA ALA A 19 -17.22 -7.74 -15.27
C ALA A 19 -17.79 -7.42 -13.87
N SER A 20 -17.00 -7.54 -12.80
CA SER A 20 -17.48 -7.32 -11.41
C SER A 20 -17.77 -5.84 -11.13
N ALA A 21 -16.90 -4.94 -11.59
CA ALA A 21 -17.11 -3.50 -11.37
C ALA A 21 -18.21 -2.91 -12.25
N ALA A 22 -18.47 -3.49 -13.42
CA ALA A 22 -19.59 -3.08 -14.27
C ALA A 22 -20.95 -3.44 -13.63
N ASN A 23 -21.04 -4.63 -13.02
CA ASN A 23 -22.26 -5.10 -12.38
C ASN A 23 -22.58 -4.35 -11.08
N ASP A 24 -21.57 -4.04 -10.24
CA ASP A 24 -21.79 -3.22 -9.04
C ASP A 24 -22.19 -1.77 -9.38
N LYS A 25 -21.64 -1.20 -10.47
CA LYS A 25 -22.06 0.12 -10.98
C LYS A 25 -23.50 0.12 -11.48
N TYR A 26 -23.95 -0.98 -12.09
CA TYR A 26 -25.34 -1.13 -12.53
C TYR A 26 -26.31 -1.16 -11.34
N CYS A 27 -26.03 -1.94 -10.29
CA CYS A 27 -26.90 -1.93 -9.11
C CYS A 27 -26.96 -0.56 -8.43
N ALA A 28 -25.87 0.22 -8.48
CA ALA A 28 -25.81 1.55 -7.88
C ALA A 28 -26.76 2.58 -8.53
N THR A 29 -27.20 2.37 -9.78
CA THR A 29 -28.17 3.26 -10.46
C THR A 29 -29.61 2.99 -10.04
N ILE A 30 -29.88 1.89 -9.34
CA ILE A 30 -31.21 1.53 -8.84
C ILE A 30 -31.58 2.44 -7.66
N SER A 31 -32.60 3.27 -7.84
CA SER A 31 -33.09 4.19 -6.80
C SER A 31 -33.74 3.48 -5.61
N ASN A 32 -34.35 2.32 -5.84
CA ASN A 32 -35.00 1.54 -4.78
C ASN A 32 -33.96 0.70 -4.02
N MET A 33 -33.84 0.93 -2.71
CA MET A 33 -32.87 0.24 -1.85
C MET A 33 -33.05 -1.28 -1.78
N ALA A 34 -34.28 -1.77 -1.83
CA ALA A 34 -34.58 -3.21 -1.76
C ALA A 34 -34.20 -3.90 -3.07
N GLU A 35 -34.53 -3.29 -4.21
CA GLU A 35 -34.11 -3.80 -5.53
C GLU A 35 -32.59 -3.72 -5.71
N ARG A 36 -31.95 -2.67 -5.18
CA ARG A 36 -30.50 -2.56 -5.15
C ARG A 36 -29.86 -3.68 -4.33
N LEU A 37 -30.40 -3.98 -3.15
CA LEU A 37 -29.92 -5.07 -2.31
C LEU A 37 -30.02 -6.42 -3.05
N LYS A 38 -31.17 -6.72 -3.67
CA LYS A 38 -31.35 -7.95 -4.48
C LYS A 38 -30.33 -8.04 -5.60
N CYS A 39 -30.13 -6.95 -6.34
CA CYS A 39 -29.15 -6.87 -7.42
C CYS A 39 -27.73 -7.22 -6.92
N HIS A 40 -27.27 -6.63 -5.81
CA HIS A 40 -25.95 -6.95 -5.25
C HIS A 40 -25.86 -8.38 -4.70
N ALA A 41 -26.93 -8.90 -4.11
CA ALA A 41 -27.01 -10.29 -3.66
C ALA A 41 -26.86 -11.27 -4.84
N GLN A 42 -27.61 -11.04 -5.92
CA GLN A 42 -27.59 -11.88 -7.12
C GLN A 42 -26.22 -11.91 -7.81
N ILE A 43 -25.55 -10.76 -7.95
CA ILE A 43 -24.18 -10.68 -8.49
C ILE A 43 -23.21 -11.60 -7.72
N ARG A 44 -23.48 -11.77 -6.42
CA ARG A 44 -22.66 -12.53 -5.49
C ARG A 44 -23.14 -13.98 -5.30
N GLY A 45 -24.20 -14.38 -5.99
CA GLY A 45 -24.82 -15.70 -5.84
C GLY A 45 -25.49 -15.91 -4.47
N LEU A 46 -25.85 -14.84 -3.78
CA LEU A 46 -26.59 -14.88 -2.53
C LEU A 46 -28.10 -14.92 -2.81
N PRO A 47 -28.91 -15.51 -1.90
CA PRO A 47 -30.37 -15.53 -2.08
C PRO A 47 -30.96 -14.11 -2.02
N ASP A 48 -32.15 -13.92 -2.59
CA ASP A 48 -32.86 -12.63 -2.56
C ASP A 48 -33.23 -12.16 -1.14
N THR A 49 -33.18 -13.07 -0.16
CA THR A 49 -33.36 -12.76 1.28
C THR A 49 -32.08 -12.27 1.95
N ALA A 50 -30.96 -12.21 1.23
CA ALA A 50 -29.68 -11.78 1.78
C ALA A 50 -29.73 -10.32 2.20
N THR A 51 -29.04 -10.03 3.31
CA THR A 51 -28.90 -8.69 3.84
C THR A 51 -27.60 -8.04 3.37
N TRP A 52 -27.49 -6.72 3.53
CA TRP A 52 -26.21 -6.03 3.36
C TRP A 52 -25.10 -6.60 4.24
N ARG A 53 -25.45 -7.17 5.41
CA ARG A 53 -24.48 -7.84 6.28
C ARG A 53 -23.93 -9.11 5.64
N ASP A 54 -24.77 -9.89 4.96
CA ASP A 54 -24.33 -11.11 4.26
C ASP A 54 -23.42 -10.80 3.09
N ILE A 55 -23.77 -9.77 2.31
CA ILE A 55 -22.94 -9.23 1.23
C ILE A 55 -21.59 -8.79 1.78
N ASN A 56 -21.58 -7.94 2.81
CA ASN A 56 -20.34 -7.44 3.40
C ASN A 56 -19.48 -8.55 3.98
N ARG A 57 -20.09 -9.58 4.58
CA ARG A 57 -19.36 -10.74 5.09
C ARG A 57 -18.68 -11.51 3.97
N LEU A 58 -19.39 -11.76 2.87
CA LEU A 58 -18.83 -12.45 1.71
C LEU A 58 -17.69 -11.63 1.07
N ASP A 59 -17.89 -10.34 0.87
CA ASP A 59 -16.89 -9.46 0.26
C ASP A 59 -15.63 -9.38 1.14
N ASN A 60 -15.79 -9.26 2.46
CA ASN A 60 -14.68 -9.27 3.41
C ASN A 60 -13.91 -10.60 3.38
N GLU A 61 -14.62 -11.72 3.29
CA GLU A 61 -13.98 -13.04 3.23
C GLU A 61 -13.21 -13.22 1.92
N GLN A 62 -13.81 -12.86 0.79
CA GLN A 62 -13.12 -12.88 -0.50
C GLN A 62 -11.91 -11.95 -0.53
N ALA A 63 -12.01 -10.76 0.07
CA ALA A 63 -10.89 -9.84 0.20
C ALA A 63 -9.75 -10.44 1.04
N ARG A 64 -10.09 -11.08 2.16
CA ARG A 64 -9.14 -11.78 3.03
C ARG A 64 -8.40 -12.89 2.30
N MET A 65 -9.14 -13.76 1.60
CA MET A 65 -8.55 -14.87 0.83
C MET A 65 -7.62 -14.37 -0.27
N ARG A 66 -8.03 -13.30 -0.99
CA ARG A 66 -7.17 -12.67 -2.01
C ARG A 66 -5.90 -12.10 -1.40
N ALA A 67 -6.01 -11.40 -0.28
CA ALA A 67 -4.86 -10.83 0.42
C ALA A 67 -3.92 -11.92 0.95
N ALA A 68 -4.46 -12.99 1.54
CA ALA A 68 -3.68 -14.16 1.95
C ALA A 68 -2.88 -14.74 0.77
N ARG A 69 -3.53 -14.97 -0.37
CA ARG A 69 -2.88 -15.49 -1.58
C ARG A 69 -1.75 -14.58 -2.08
N ILE A 70 -1.98 -13.26 -2.10
CA ILE A 70 -0.95 -12.27 -2.48
C ILE A 70 0.25 -12.34 -1.53
N SER A 71 -0.01 -12.50 -0.24
CA SER A 71 1.02 -12.65 0.80
C SER A 71 1.63 -14.05 0.87
N GLY A 72 1.30 -14.97 -0.05
CA GLY A 72 1.81 -16.35 -0.04
C GLY A 72 1.31 -17.20 1.14
N LEU A 73 0.23 -16.79 1.79
CA LEU A 73 -0.40 -17.46 2.92
C LEU A 73 -1.56 -18.35 2.46
N PRO A 74 -1.93 -19.38 3.26
CA PRO A 74 -3.12 -20.18 2.98
C PRO A 74 -4.39 -19.30 3.08
N GLU A 75 -5.44 -19.65 2.35
CA GLU A 75 -6.71 -18.89 2.33
C GLU A 75 -7.41 -18.83 3.71
N THR A 76 -7.05 -19.74 4.63
CA THR A 76 -7.52 -19.74 6.02
C THR A 76 -6.84 -18.67 6.88
N ALA A 77 -5.77 -18.03 6.42
CA ALA A 77 -4.98 -17.06 7.17
C ALA A 77 -5.83 -15.89 7.66
N SER A 78 -5.58 -15.46 8.88
CA SER A 78 -6.29 -14.33 9.47
C SER A 78 -5.76 -13.00 8.92
N TRP A 79 -6.55 -11.93 9.07
CA TRP A 79 -6.07 -10.57 8.80
C TRP A 79 -4.81 -10.20 9.60
N LYS A 80 -4.66 -10.76 10.80
CA LYS A 80 -3.46 -10.57 11.63
C LYS A 80 -2.22 -11.19 10.99
N ASP A 81 -2.36 -12.39 10.42
CA ASP A 81 -1.25 -13.07 9.71
C ASP A 81 -0.87 -12.31 8.45
N ILE A 82 -1.87 -11.88 7.67
CA ILE A 82 -1.69 -11.09 6.46
C ILE A 82 -0.95 -9.78 6.79
N SER A 83 -1.44 -9.03 7.80
CA SER A 83 -0.81 -7.77 8.23
C SER A 83 0.64 -7.98 8.62
N ARG A 84 0.94 -9.01 9.43
CA ARG A 84 2.31 -9.31 9.87
C ARG A 84 3.26 -9.55 8.69
N ILE A 85 2.81 -10.31 7.67
CA ILE A 85 3.63 -10.55 6.48
C ILE A 85 3.78 -9.27 5.64
N SER A 86 2.71 -8.50 5.46
CA SER A 86 2.77 -7.22 4.74
C SER A 86 3.72 -6.23 5.42
N ASP A 87 3.68 -6.12 6.75
CA ASP A 87 4.55 -5.24 7.53
C ASP A 87 6.01 -5.67 7.40
N GLU A 88 6.27 -6.98 7.42
CA GLU A 88 7.61 -7.52 7.23
C GLU A 88 8.16 -7.27 5.81
N MET A 89 7.34 -7.49 4.78
CA MET A 89 7.72 -7.18 3.40
C MET A 89 8.01 -5.69 3.22
N LEU A 90 7.19 -4.82 3.83
CA LEU A 90 7.40 -3.38 3.79
C LEU A 90 8.70 -2.98 4.50
N ARG A 91 9.00 -3.59 5.65
CA ARG A 91 10.26 -3.38 6.39
C ARG A 91 11.46 -3.76 5.53
N GLN A 92 11.45 -4.98 4.99
CA GLN A 92 12.54 -5.49 4.13
C GLN A 92 12.75 -4.59 2.91
N GLN A 93 11.68 -4.16 2.25
CA GLN A 93 11.78 -3.23 1.13
C GLN A 93 12.41 -1.88 1.55
N ASN A 94 12.01 -1.35 2.71
CA ASN A 94 12.59 -0.11 3.24
C ASN A 94 14.07 -0.24 3.62
N ALA A 95 14.46 -1.37 4.22
CA ALA A 95 15.85 -1.68 4.50
C ALA A 95 16.67 -1.75 3.20
N LYS A 96 16.20 -2.52 2.22
CA LYS A 96 16.85 -2.67 0.92
C LYS A 96 17.03 -1.34 0.18
N ASN A 97 16.02 -0.47 0.20
CA ASN A 97 16.10 0.87 -0.43
C ASN A 97 17.18 1.76 0.19
N ARG A 98 17.60 1.46 1.42
CA ARG A 98 18.66 2.17 2.15
C ARG A 98 20.01 1.45 2.11
N GLY A 99 20.08 0.31 1.43
CA GLY A 99 21.26 -0.57 1.42
C GLY A 99 21.52 -1.26 2.76
N LEU A 100 20.50 -1.34 3.63
CA LEU A 100 20.55 -2.08 4.88
C LEU A 100 20.24 -3.56 4.63
N PRO A 101 20.71 -4.49 5.49
CA PRO A 101 20.35 -5.90 5.39
C PRO A 101 18.86 -6.12 5.62
N ASP A 102 18.29 -7.17 5.03
CA ASP A 102 16.86 -7.51 5.17
C ASP A 102 16.44 -7.81 6.62
N THR A 103 17.41 -8.11 7.50
CA THR A 103 17.18 -8.30 8.94
C THR A 103 17.00 -6.99 9.70
N ALA A 104 17.30 -5.84 9.10
CA ALA A 104 17.26 -4.52 9.73
C ALA A 104 15.87 -4.23 10.32
N SER A 105 15.87 -3.82 11.59
CA SER A 105 14.67 -3.40 12.29
C SER A 105 14.16 -2.05 11.78
N TRP A 106 12.93 -1.67 12.16
CA TRP A 106 12.44 -0.31 11.92
C TRP A 106 13.33 0.74 12.59
N GLN A 107 13.85 0.44 13.78
CA GLN A 107 14.78 1.32 14.48
C GLN A 107 16.08 1.53 13.71
N ASP A 108 16.60 0.51 13.02
CA ASP A 108 17.80 0.64 12.18
C ASP A 108 17.54 1.53 10.96
N ILE A 109 16.37 1.34 10.33
CA ILE A 109 15.90 2.15 9.20
C ILE A 109 15.74 3.61 9.62
N ASP A 110 15.07 3.88 10.74
CA ASP A 110 14.85 5.22 11.26
C ASP A 110 16.18 5.90 11.64
N LYS A 111 17.10 5.15 12.26
CA LYS A 111 18.42 5.66 12.59
C LYS A 111 19.18 6.07 11.33
N PHE A 112 19.16 5.24 10.28
CA PHE A 112 19.81 5.58 9.01
C PHE A 112 19.26 6.88 8.42
N ASP A 113 17.95 7.07 8.41
CA ASP A 113 17.32 8.26 7.86
C ASP A 113 17.69 9.52 8.66
N ASN A 114 17.71 9.42 9.99
CA ASN A 114 18.13 10.52 10.85
C ASN A 114 19.61 10.88 10.64
N ASP A 115 20.50 9.89 10.57
CA ASP A 115 21.93 10.09 10.33
C ASP A 115 22.17 10.80 8.99
N LYS A 116 21.45 10.40 7.92
CA LYS A 116 21.50 11.05 6.61
C LYS A 116 21.02 12.50 6.65
N LYS A 117 19.93 12.76 7.37
CA LYS A 117 19.37 14.12 7.53
C LYS A 117 20.36 15.04 8.26
N HIS A 118 20.99 14.56 9.34
CA HIS A 118 21.99 15.33 10.08
C HIS A 118 23.23 15.63 9.24
N ALA A 119 23.74 14.65 8.49
CA ALA A 119 24.88 14.85 7.60
C ALA A 119 24.59 15.89 6.50
N SER A 120 23.39 15.86 5.92
CA SER A 120 22.97 16.86 4.93
C SER A 120 22.93 18.26 5.53
N ASN A 121 22.36 18.42 6.73
CA ASN A 121 22.24 19.72 7.39
C ASN A 121 23.61 20.31 7.76
N GLN A 122 24.54 19.48 8.23
CA GLN A 122 25.91 19.90 8.54
C GLN A 122 26.65 20.36 7.28
N SER A 123 26.53 19.62 6.17
CA SER A 123 27.12 20.03 4.89
C SER A 123 26.56 21.37 4.40
N SER A 124 25.26 21.61 4.52
CA SER A 124 24.65 22.90 4.16
C SER A 124 25.16 24.05 5.04
N GLN A 125 25.36 23.81 6.33
CA GLN A 125 25.91 24.81 7.25
C GLN A 125 27.37 25.14 6.94
N GLU A 126 28.22 24.13 6.73
CA GLU A 126 29.64 24.33 6.37
C GLU A 126 29.81 25.11 5.05
N THR A 127 28.94 24.85 4.07
CA THR A 127 28.97 25.54 2.78
C THR A 127 28.55 27.02 2.93
N ALA A 128 27.57 27.30 3.80
CA ALA A 128 27.15 28.67 4.09
C ALA A 128 28.24 29.44 4.86
N THR A 129 28.83 28.85 5.90
CA THR A 129 29.87 29.51 6.71
C THR A 129 31.13 29.80 5.89
N ARG A 130 31.57 28.87 5.03
CA ARG A 130 32.74 29.07 4.15
C ARG A 130 32.54 30.19 3.13
N THR A 131 31.31 30.37 2.64
CA THR A 131 30.99 31.44 1.69
C THR A 131 31.05 32.81 2.37
N GLN A 132 30.62 32.90 3.63
CA GLN A 132 30.58 34.13 4.41
C GLN A 132 31.99 34.61 4.85
N THR A 133 32.87 33.69 5.27
CA THR A 133 34.26 34.03 5.62
C THR A 133 35.13 34.44 4.43
N ASN A 134 34.77 34.04 3.21
CA ASN A 134 35.48 34.45 2.00
C ASN A 134 35.03 35.82 1.48
N SER A 135 33.80 36.26 1.80
CA SER A 135 33.31 37.60 1.45
C SER A 135 33.74 38.70 2.42
N GLU A 136 34.15 38.35 3.65
CA GLU A 136 34.61 39.32 4.66
C GLU A 136 36.13 39.57 4.63
N ASN A 137 36.89 38.73 3.92
CA ASN A 137 38.35 38.86 3.76
C ASN A 137 38.77 39.42 2.38
N GLN A 138 37.85 40.04 1.64
CA GLN A 138 38.11 40.81 0.40
C GLN A 138 37.89 42.30 0.64
#